data_AF-A0A1F3BVK0-F1
#
_entry.id   AF-A0A1F3BVK0-F1
#
_cell.length_a   1.000
_cell.length_b   1.000
_cell.length_c   1.000
_cell.angle_alpha   90.00
_cell.angle_beta   90.00
_cell.angle_gamma   90.00
#
_symmetry.space_group_name_H-M   'P 1'
#
loop_
_entity.id
_entity.type
_entity.pdbx_description
1 polymer ?
#
loop_
_entity_poly.entity_id
_entity_poly.type
_entity_poly.pdbx_seq_one_letter_code
_entity_poly.pdbx_strand_id
1 'polypeptide(L)' 'MPIDPHAFEESDLESNEGGTSKRRFNEFDCPVCSANNPYGDAFGDGDEIRCFYCGQEFEVRVTDLGRLKLRES' A
#
# COMPACT_ATOMS: atom_id res chain seq x y z
N MET A 1 37.34 26.28 -1.05
CA MET A 1 36.62 25.04 -1.40
C MET A 1 35.48 25.46 -2.29
N PRO A 2 35.43 25.03 -3.56
CA PRO A 2 34.27 25.29 -4.41
C PRO A 2 33.09 24.49 -3.85
N ILE A 3 31.96 25.16 -3.62
CA ILE A 3 30.70 24.51 -3.27
C ILE A 3 30.03 24.21 -4.60
N ASP A 4 30.01 22.94 -4.98
CA ASP A 4 29.28 22.46 -6.16
C ASP A 4 27.77 22.77 -6.00
N PRO A 5 27.17 23.57 -6.90
CA PRO A 5 25.75 23.93 -6.84
C PRO A 5 24.83 22.84 -7.41
N HIS A 6 25.23 21.56 -7.36
CA HIS A 6 24.45 20.44 -7.90
C HIS A 6 24.12 19.37 -6.86
N ALA A 7 24.11 19.71 -5.56
CA ALA A 7 23.62 18.81 -4.52
C ALA A 7 22.08 18.81 -4.38
N PHE A 8 21.36 19.34 -5.36
CA PHE A 8 19.90 19.50 -5.33
C PHE A 8 19.22 19.07 -6.63
N GLU A 9 19.57 17.94 -7.23
CA GLU A 9 18.73 17.39 -8.30
C GLU A 9 18.80 15.84 -8.34
N GLU A 10 17.62 15.23 -8.32
CA GLU A 10 17.26 13.85 -8.71
C GLU A 10 17.69 12.65 -7.85
N SER A 11 16.76 12.21 -6.99
CA SER A 11 16.13 10.91 -7.23
C SER A 11 14.73 10.86 -6.63
N ASP A 12 13.76 11.05 -7.52
CA ASP A 12 12.37 10.60 -7.43
C ASP A 12 12.19 9.34 -6.57
N LEU A 13 11.33 9.43 -5.56
CA LEU A 13 10.11 8.62 -5.42
C LEU A 13 10.14 7.13 -5.85
N GLU A 14 11.22 6.38 -5.65
CA GLU A 14 11.17 4.92 -5.78
C GLU A 14 10.82 4.27 -4.43
N SER A 15 9.60 4.58 -3.95
CA SER A 15 8.90 3.60 -3.14
C SER A 15 8.47 2.46 -4.06
N ASN A 16 8.97 1.27 -3.73
CA ASN A 16 8.59 -0.03 -4.28
C ASN A 16 9.45 -0.54 -5.44
N GLU A 17 10.69 -0.89 -5.08
CA GLU A 17 11.54 -1.81 -5.82
C GLU A 17 10.73 -2.98 -6.41
N GLY A 18 10.93 -3.19 -7.71
CA GLY A 18 10.41 -4.32 -8.45
C GLY A 18 10.94 -5.64 -7.91
N GLY A 19 10.04 -6.60 -7.75
CA GLY A 19 10.35 -7.99 -7.53
C GLY A 19 9.06 -8.79 -7.45
N THR A 20 9.05 -9.99 -8.03
CA THR A 20 8.03 -11.02 -7.90
C THR A 20 7.95 -11.53 -6.45
N SER A 21 7.67 -10.61 -5.53
CA SER A 21 7.68 -10.77 -4.09
C SER A 21 6.39 -10.10 -3.64
N LYS A 22 5.37 -10.90 -3.31
CA LYS A 22 4.03 -10.51 -2.82
C LYS A 22 4.01 -9.06 -2.30
N ARG A 23 3.48 -8.11 -3.08
CA ARG A 23 3.33 -6.71 -2.66
C ARG A 23 2.54 -6.71 -1.35
N ARG A 24 3.19 -6.28 -0.28
CA ARG A 24 2.56 -6.13 1.02
C ARG A 24 2.15 -4.68 1.21
N PHE A 25 0.95 -4.47 1.71
CA PHE A 25 0.35 -3.19 1.99
C PHE A 25 0.27 -3.02 3.50
N ASN A 26 0.50 -1.81 3.99
CA ASN A 26 0.46 -1.43 5.40
C ASN A 26 -0.68 -0.46 5.70
N GLU A 27 -1.46 -0.08 4.69
CA GLU A 27 -2.64 0.77 4.85
C GLU A 27 -3.63 0.50 3.72
N PHE A 28 -4.92 0.73 4.00
CA PHE A 28 -5.97 0.73 2.98
C PHE A 28 -7.10 1.70 3.30
N ASP A 29 -7.65 2.29 2.24
CA ASP A 29 -8.91 3.02 2.34
C ASP A 29 -10.11 2.08 2.23
N CYS A 30 -11.02 2.19 3.19
CA CYS A 30 -12.25 1.40 3.16
C CYS A 30 -13.19 1.91 2.07
N PRO A 31 -13.64 1.06 1.11
CA PRO A 31 -14.54 1.49 0.04
C PRO A 31 -15.97 1.81 0.52
N VAL A 32 -16.31 1.46 1.76
CA VAL A 32 -17.66 1.64 2.32
C VAL A 32 -17.78 2.96 3.08
N CYS A 33 -16.81 3.27 3.94
CA CYS A 33 -16.84 4.47 4.79
C CYS A 33 -15.78 5.52 4.42
N SER A 34 -14.94 5.22 3.42
CA SER A 34 -13.82 6.08 2.98
C SER A 34 -12.83 6.45 4.09
N ALA A 35 -12.78 5.64 5.15
CA ALA A 35 -11.81 5.81 6.23
C ALA A 35 -10.48 5.17 5.84
N ASN A 36 -9.38 5.86 6.11
CA ASN A 36 -8.03 5.31 5.98
C ASN A 36 -7.73 4.39 7.17
N ASN A 37 -7.40 3.13 6.90
CA ASN A 37 -7.09 2.11 7.89
C ASN A 37 -5.59 1.80 7.87
N PRO A 38 -4.79 2.35 8.80
CA PRO A 38 -3.41 1.94 8.97
C PRO A 38 -3.36 0.53 9.54
N TYR A 39 -2.73 -0.39 8.81
CA TYR A 39 -2.52 -1.78 9.19
C TYR A 39 -1.05 -1.98 9.57
N GLY A 40 -0.80 -2.12 10.88
CA GLY A 40 0.56 -2.25 11.40
C GLY A 40 1.30 -3.51 10.93
N ASP A 41 0.56 -4.57 10.62
CA ASP A 41 1.09 -5.79 10.02
C ASP A 41 0.84 -5.75 8.52
N ALA A 42 1.89 -5.87 7.72
CA ALA A 42 1.79 -5.72 6.28
C ALA A 42 0.99 -6.90 5.67
N PHE A 43 -0.18 -6.60 5.11
CA PHE A 43 -1.11 -7.59 4.52
C PHE A 43 -0.87 -7.77 3.02
N GLY A 44 -1.19 -8.93 2.47
CA GLY A 44 -0.96 -9.25 1.07
C GLY A 44 -2.12 -9.98 0.40
N ASP A 45 -1.90 -10.44 -0.83
CA ASP A 45 -2.89 -11.22 -1.57
C ASP A 45 -3.36 -12.46 -0.79
N GLY A 46 -4.68 -12.59 -0.65
CA GLY A 46 -5.34 -13.67 0.10
C GLY A 46 -5.49 -13.42 1.60
N ASP A 47 -5.03 -12.29 2.13
CA ASP A 47 -5.31 -11.90 3.52
C ASP A 47 -6.75 -11.37 3.67
N GLU A 48 -7.35 -11.60 4.83
CA GLU A 48 -8.61 -10.95 5.22
C GLU A 48 -8.31 -9.81 6.17
N ILE A 49 -8.74 -8.60 5.78
CA ILE A 49 -8.57 -7.39 6.56
C ILE A 49 -9.93 -6.83 6.98
N ARG A 50 -9.95 -6.13 8.10
CA ARG A 50 -11.17 -5.53 8.64
C ARG A 50 -10.99 -4.04 8.82
N CYS A 51 -11.97 -3.26 8.40
CA CYS A 51 -12.01 -1.84 8.67
C CYS A 51 -12.24 -1.61 10.17
N PHE A 52 -11.34 -0.88 10.82
CA PHE A 52 -11.44 -0.56 12.25
C PHE A 52 -12.48 0.52 12.56
N TYR A 53 -13.01 1.20 11.55
CA TYR A 53 -14.00 2.28 11.70
C TYR A 53 -15.43 1.78 11.50
N CYS A 54 -15.75 1.16 10.36
CA CYS A 54 -17.09 0.65 10.08
C CYS A 54 -17.28 -0.83 10.42
N GLY A 55 -16.19 -1.55 10.71
CA GLY A 55 -16.23 -2.96 11.08
C GLY A 55 -16.40 -3.94 9.92
N GLN A 56 -16.38 -3.46 8.67
CA GLN A 56 -16.53 -4.29 7.45
C GLN A 56 -15.29 -5.13 7.18
N GLU A 57 -15.49 -6.34 6.67
CA GLU A 57 -14.44 -7.32 6.37
C GLU A 57 -14.23 -7.41 4.85
N PHE A 58 -12.97 -7.47 4.44
CA PHE A 58 -12.57 -7.47 3.04
C PHE A 58 -11.50 -8.52 2.79
N GLU A 59 -11.68 -9.27 1.72
CA GLU A 59 -10.65 -10.13 1.14
C GLU A 59 -9.70 -9.29 0.28
N VAL A 60 -8.43 -9.35 0.61
CA VAL A 60 -7.35 -8.68 -0.13
C VAL A 60 -7.03 -9.47 -1.37
N ARG A 61 -7.12 -8.81 -2.53
CA ARG A 61 -6.66 -9.35 -3.80
C ARG A 61 -5.68 -8.41 -4.45
N VAL A 62 -4.48 -8.90 -4.77
CA VAL A 62 -3.48 -8.13 -5.48
C VAL A 62 -3.47 -8.59 -6.93
N THR A 63 -3.82 -7.68 -7.83
CA THR A 63 -3.79 -7.96 -9.28
C THR A 63 -2.36 -8.17 -9.77
N ASP A 64 -2.17 -8.76 -10.96
CA ASP A 64 -0.84 -8.93 -11.59
C ASP A 64 -0.12 -7.60 -11.87
N LEU A 65 -0.88 -6.50 -12.00
CA LEU A 65 -0.37 -5.12 -12.10
C LEU A 65 0.05 -4.56 -10.72
N GLY A 66 -0.12 -5.35 -9.67
CA GLY A 66 0.13 -5.07 -8.27
C GLY A 66 -0.73 -3.95 -7.70
N ARG A 67 -1.95 -3.77 -8.23
CA ARG A 67 -2.97 -2.93 -7.60
C ARG A 67 -3.73 -3.73 -6.57
N LEU A 68 -3.92 -3.14 -5.39
CA LEU A 68 -4.78 -3.63 -4.32
C LEU A 68 -6.24 -3.55 -4.78
N LYS A 69 -6.95 -4.68 -4.71
CA LYS A 69 -8.40 -4.78 -4.79
C LYS A 69 -8.92 -5.34 -3.48
N LEU A 70 -9.97 -4.73 -2.96
CA LEU A 70 -10.69 -5.19 -1.79
C LEU A 70 -12.03 -5.74 -2.26
N ARG A 71 -12.35 -6.96 -1.86
CA ARG A 71 -13.64 -7.60 -2.11
C ARG A 71 -14.36 -7.79 -0.78
N GLU A 72 -15.62 -7.40 -0.70
CA GLU A 72 -16.48 -7.68 0.45
C GLU A 72 -16.54 -9.21 0.71
N SER A 73 -16.25 -9.60 1.96
CA SER A 73 -16.28 -10.99 2.48
C SER A 73 -17.70 -11.34 2.94
#